data_AF-A0A933W3K1-F1
#
_entry.id   AF-A0A933W3K1-F1
#
_cell.length_a   1.000
_cell.length_b   1.000
_cell.length_c   1.000
_cell.angle_alpha   90.00
_cell.angle_beta   90.00
_cell.angle_gamma   90.00
#
_symmetry.space_group_name_H-M   'P 1'
#
loop_
_entity.id
_entity.type
_entity.pdbx_description
1 polymer ?
#
loop_
_entity_poly.entity_id
_entity_poly.type
_entity_poly.pdbx_seq_one_letter_code
_entity_poly.pdbx_strand_id
1 'polypeptide(L)'
;MDTPHLRIALTTNNLFQVDANFAAARQMVIYDVDRDSSAFVDVVNFRRGAKKGLGGGQGGADGRCVMDDMGDDDGQGGDPLVERVEALKGASVLFTLGLSDLAAVRVHNIRVFPVKSEFVREIDDVVAQLQKLLNGTPPLWLRRVMRGPDGERLPLDEQEI
;
A
#
# COMPACT_ATOMS: atom_id res chain seq x y z
N MET A 1 10.54 9.84 15.72
CA MET A 1 11.69 8.92 15.82
C MET A 1 12.93 9.73 15.56
N ASP A 2 13.95 9.64 16.41
CA ASP A 2 15.17 10.45 16.28
C ASP A 2 16.24 9.79 15.37
N THR A 3 15.94 8.60 14.84
CA THR A 3 16.85 7.76 14.06
C THR A 3 16.31 7.45 12.66
N PRO A 4 17.18 7.04 11.71
CA PRO A 4 16.77 6.67 10.36
C PRO A 4 15.82 5.47 10.32
N HIS A 5 14.61 5.68 9.83
CA HIS A 5 13.55 4.67 9.86
C HIS A 5 12.92 4.43 8.49
N LEU A 6 12.20 3.33 8.37
CA LEU A 6 11.37 2.98 7.21
C LEU A 6 9.90 3.14 7.58
N ARG A 7 9.20 4.02 6.87
CA ARG A 7 7.74 4.07 6.95
C ARG A 7 7.14 3.01 6.04
N ILE A 8 6.52 1.99 6.63
CA ILE A 8 5.89 0.89 5.91
C ILE A 8 4.37 0.97 6.04
N ALA A 9 3.68 0.60 4.97
CA ALA A 9 2.24 0.49 4.92
C ALA A 9 1.84 -0.97 4.68
N LEU A 10 0.96 -1.51 5.51
CA LEU A 10 0.53 -2.92 5.44
C LEU A 10 -0.97 -2.97 5.22
N THR A 11 -1.40 -3.73 4.22
CA THR A 11 -2.82 -3.92 3.93
C THR A 11 -3.38 -5.09 4.74
N THR A 12 -4.45 -4.82 5.49
CA THR A 12 -5.02 -5.81 6.42
C THR A 12 -6.53 -5.64 6.57
N ASN A 13 -7.20 -6.68 7.03
CA ASN A 13 -8.58 -6.67 7.50
C ASN A 13 -8.70 -6.99 9.00
N ASN A 14 -7.65 -7.53 9.61
CA ASN A 14 -7.65 -8.01 10.99
C ASN A 14 -6.68 -7.26 11.92
N LEU A 15 -5.84 -6.36 11.40
CA LEU A 15 -4.83 -5.55 12.13
C LEU A 15 -3.61 -6.32 12.65
N PHE A 16 -3.55 -7.65 12.50
CA PHE A 16 -2.43 -8.46 13.00
C PHE A 16 -1.61 -9.06 11.86
N GLN A 17 -2.24 -9.26 10.70
CA GLN A 17 -1.63 -9.92 9.55
C GLN A 17 -1.79 -9.10 8.27
N VAL A 18 -0.86 -9.29 7.34
CA VAL A 18 -1.00 -8.88 5.94
C VAL A 18 -1.88 -9.91 5.23
N ASP A 19 -3.20 -9.75 5.35
CA ASP A 19 -4.22 -10.70 4.88
C ASP A 19 -5.10 -10.15 3.74
N ALA A 20 -4.76 -8.97 3.21
CA ALA A 20 -5.61 -8.29 2.24
C ALA A 20 -4.89 -7.93 0.93
N ASN A 21 -5.66 -7.87 -0.15
CA ASN A 21 -5.24 -7.27 -1.41
C ASN A 21 -5.39 -5.75 -1.33
N PHE A 22 -4.54 -5.01 -2.04
CA PHE A 22 -4.49 -3.55 -1.98
C PHE A 22 -5.83 -2.88 -2.27
N ALA A 23 -6.61 -3.40 -3.23
CA ALA A 23 -7.91 -2.85 -3.61
C ALA A 23 -9.10 -3.34 -2.76
N ALA A 24 -8.94 -4.44 -2.01
CA ALA A 24 -10.00 -5.05 -1.21
C ALA A 24 -9.82 -4.86 0.29
N ALA A 25 -8.64 -4.43 0.72
CA ALA A 25 -8.32 -4.15 2.12
C ALA A 25 -9.32 -3.17 2.72
N ARG A 26 -9.81 -3.49 3.92
CA ARG A 26 -10.68 -2.62 4.71
C ARG A 26 -9.89 -1.52 5.40
N GLN A 27 -8.59 -1.75 5.60
CA GLN A 27 -7.72 -0.79 6.25
C GLN A 27 -6.26 -1.01 5.87
N MET A 28 -5.46 0.01 6.12
CA MET A 28 -4.03 -0.01 5.97
C MET A 28 -3.42 0.48 7.27
N VAL A 29 -2.47 -0.30 7.79
CA VAL A 29 -1.74 0.06 9.00
C VAL A 29 -0.38 0.62 8.59
N ILE A 30 0.02 1.71 9.22
CA ILE A 30 1.29 2.38 8.97
C ILE A 30 2.18 2.22 10.20
N TYR A 31 3.40 1.73 9.96
CA TYR A 31 4.44 1.60 10.97
C TYR A 31 5.70 2.35 10.53
N ASP A 32 6.39 2.92 11.50
CA ASP A 32 7.78 3.31 11.34
C ASP A 32 8.65 2.19 11.94
N VAL A 33 9.57 1.67 11.14
CA VAL A 33 10.46 0.57 11.53
C VAL A 33 11.90 1.08 11.50
N ASP A 34 12.53 1.01 12.67
CA ASP A 34 13.97 1.22 12.84
C ASP A 34 14.69 -0.14 12.93
N ARG A 35 16.01 -0.13 13.10
CA ARG A 35 16.88 -1.28 13.35
C ARG A 35 16.50 -2.05 14.61
N ASP A 36 16.13 -1.34 15.68
CA ASP A 36 15.93 -1.94 17.01
C ASP A 36 14.47 -1.94 17.48
N SER A 37 13.63 -1.09 16.89
CA SER A 37 12.24 -0.92 17.31
C SER A 37 11.30 -0.69 16.14
N SER A 38 10.01 -0.82 16.41
CA SER A 38 8.96 -0.36 15.50
C SER A 38 7.94 0.46 16.30
N ALA A 39 7.37 1.46 15.66
CA ALA A 39 6.32 2.30 16.21
C ALA A 39 5.11 2.27 15.29
N PHE A 40 3.94 2.01 15.88
CA PHE A 40 2.68 2.22 15.20
C PHE A 40 2.49 3.72 14.96
N VAL A 41 2.17 4.10 13.73
CA VAL A 41 1.99 5.50 13.33
C VAL A 41 0.51 5.82 13.19
N ASP A 42 -0.19 5.06 12.35
CA ASP A 42 -1.58 5.34 12.02
C ASP A 42 -2.30 4.12 11.41
N VAL A 43 -3.63 4.17 11.41
CA VAL A 43 -4.50 3.27 10.66
C VAL A 43 -5.44 4.08 9.79
N VAL A 44 -5.38 3.81 8.49
CA VAL A 44 -6.33 4.37 7.52
C VAL A 44 -7.39 3.34 7.22
N ASN A 45 -8.63 3.64 7.57
CA ASN A 45 -9.78 2.80 7.25
C ASN A 45 -10.40 3.22 5.91
N PHE A 46 -10.54 2.26 5.00
CA PHE A 46 -11.23 2.46 3.74
C PHE A 46 -12.70 2.08 3.90
N ARG A 47 -13.60 3.01 3.60
CA ARG A 47 -15.02 2.70 3.55
C ARG A 47 -15.29 1.84 2.32
N ARG A 48 -16.17 0.85 2.47
CA ARG A 48 -16.73 0.13 1.33
C ARG A 48 -17.75 1.07 0.65
N GLY A 49 -17.29 1.90 -0.27
CA GLY A 49 -18.15 2.69 -1.16
C GLY A 49 -17.61 2.57 -2.59
N ALA A 50 -18.38 2.33 -3.64
CA ALA A 50 -19.80 2.05 -3.78
C ALA A 50 -19.99 0.61 -4.31
N LYS A 51 -21.24 0.15 -4.38
CA LYS A 51 -21.60 -0.97 -5.26
C LYS A 51 -20.88 -0.76 -6.59
N LYS A 52 -20.28 -1.81 -7.15
CA LYS A 52 -20.06 -1.87 -8.59
C LYS A 52 -21.39 -1.42 -9.20
N GLY A 53 -21.42 -0.29 -9.90
CA GLY A 53 -22.61 0.07 -10.69
C GLY A 53 -23.05 -1.19 -11.45
N LEU A 54 -24.35 -1.38 -11.65
CA LEU A 54 -24.88 -2.45 -12.50
C LEU A 54 -24.44 -2.22 -13.95
N GLY A 55 -23.14 -2.21 -14.22
CA GLY A 55 -22.48 -2.14 -15.52
C GLY A 55 -21.76 -3.46 -15.78
N GLY A 56 -22.41 -4.58 -15.44
CA GLY A 56 -22.10 -5.84 -16.09
C GLY A 56 -22.86 -5.82 -17.40
N GLY A 57 -22.18 -5.52 -18.51
CA GLY A 57 -22.78 -5.66 -19.83
C GLY A 57 -23.33 -7.07 -19.97
N GLN A 58 -24.65 -7.22 -20.12
CA GLN A 58 -25.22 -8.49 -20.52
C GLN A 58 -24.81 -8.69 -21.98
N GLY A 59 -23.96 -9.69 -22.22
CA GLY A 59 -23.69 -10.10 -23.60
C GLY A 59 -25.00 -10.57 -24.21
N GLY A 60 -25.47 -9.88 -25.25
CA GLY A 60 -26.57 -10.36 -26.07
C GLY A 60 -26.22 -11.74 -26.64
N ALA A 61 -27.21 -12.60 -26.86
CA ALA A 61 -27.02 -13.92 -27.44
C ALA A 61 -26.41 -13.88 -28.88
N ASP A 62 -26.28 -12.69 -29.46
CA ASP A 62 -25.70 -12.37 -30.76
C ASP A 62 -24.25 -11.83 -30.69
N GLY A 63 -23.63 -11.80 -29.50
CA GLY A 63 -22.24 -11.35 -29.33
C GLY A 63 -22.06 -9.84 -29.43
N ARG A 64 -23.15 -9.05 -29.44
CA ARG A 64 -23.06 -7.60 -29.36
C ARG A 64 -23.08 -7.15 -27.90
N CYS A 65 -22.11 -6.32 -27.54
CA CYS A 65 -22.15 -5.55 -26.32
C CYS A 65 -23.14 -4.39 -26.53
N VAL A 66 -24.32 -4.48 -25.93
CA VAL A 66 -25.26 -3.37 -25.86
C VAL A 66 -24.88 -2.53 -24.64
N MET A 67 -24.49 -1.29 -24.86
CA MET A 67 -24.42 -0.29 -23.79
C MET A 67 -25.85 0.21 -23.62
N ASP A 68 -26.59 -0.32 -22.63
CA ASP A 68 -27.84 0.31 -22.22
C ASP A 68 -27.52 1.69 -21.65
N ASP A 69 -28.39 2.63 -22.03
CA ASP A 69 -28.31 4.06 -21.78
C ASP A 69 -27.68 4.41 -20.43
N MET A 70 -26.68 5.29 -20.49
CA MET A 70 -25.91 5.78 -19.37
C MET A 70 -26.78 6.75 -18.56
N GLY A 71 -27.76 6.21 -17.83
CA GLY A 71 -28.58 6.96 -16.89
C GLY A 71 -27.70 7.48 -15.76
N ASP A 72 -27.81 8.78 -15.48
CA ASP A 72 -27.06 9.55 -14.50
C ASP A 72 -26.86 8.79 -13.17
N ASP A 73 -25.69 8.17 -13.01
CA ASP A 73 -25.13 7.83 -11.71
C ASP A 73 -24.51 9.12 -11.19
N ASP A 74 -24.99 9.61 -10.04
CA ASP A 74 -24.71 10.95 -9.49
C ASP A 74 -23.22 11.25 -9.16
N GLY A 75 -22.24 10.52 -9.73
CA GLY A 75 -20.83 10.87 -9.73
C GLY A 75 -20.15 10.99 -8.36
N GLN A 76 -20.84 10.61 -7.29
CA GLN A 76 -20.40 10.80 -5.90
C GLN A 76 -19.47 9.68 -5.40
N GLY A 77 -19.26 8.63 -6.19
CA GLY A 77 -18.26 7.60 -5.92
C GLY A 77 -16.90 8.00 -6.49
N GLY A 78 -16.07 8.71 -5.71
CA GLY A 78 -14.66 8.91 -6.06
C GLY A 78 -13.96 7.56 -6.28
N ASP A 79 -12.95 7.52 -7.17
CA ASP A 79 -12.18 6.29 -7.46
C ASP A 79 -11.54 5.76 -6.15
N PRO A 80 -11.98 4.60 -5.61
CA PRO A 80 -11.47 4.08 -4.34
C PRO A 80 -9.98 3.78 -4.38
N LEU A 81 -9.42 3.62 -5.58
CA LEU A 81 -7.99 3.44 -5.76
C LEU A 81 -7.23 4.75 -5.50
N VAL A 82 -7.79 5.91 -5.83
CA VAL A 82 -7.16 7.21 -5.56
C VAL A 82 -7.03 7.41 -4.05
N GLU A 83 -8.09 7.19 -3.28
CA GLU A 83 -8.07 7.31 -1.81
C GLU A 83 -7.01 6.41 -1.18
N ARG A 84 -6.91 5.15 -1.65
CA ARG A 84 -5.90 4.19 -1.16
C ARG A 84 -4.47 4.60 -1.51
N VAL A 85 -4.26 5.20 -2.68
CA VAL A 85 -2.93 5.70 -3.11
C VAL A 85 -2.55 6.96 -2.36
N GLU A 86 -3.51 7.85 -2.08
CA GLU A 86 -3.32 9.03 -1.23
C GLU A 86 -2.88 8.63 0.18
N ALA A 87 -3.48 7.57 0.75
CA ALA A 87 -3.10 7.04 2.06
C ALA A 87 -1.65 6.53 2.14
N LEU A 88 -1.02 6.21 0.98
CA LEU A 88 0.38 5.78 0.92
C LEU A 88 1.37 6.95 0.83
N LYS A 89 0.90 8.20 0.71
CA LYS A 89 1.82 9.35 0.67
C LYS A 89 2.62 9.40 1.97
N GLY A 90 3.94 9.47 1.84
CA GLY A 90 4.85 9.40 2.99
C GLY A 90 5.29 7.99 3.36
N ALA A 91 4.66 6.93 2.85
CA ALA A 91 5.22 5.59 2.96
C ALA A 91 6.46 5.42 2.08
N SER A 92 7.27 4.43 2.42
CA SER A 92 8.45 3.99 1.66
C SER A 92 8.19 2.63 1.02
N VAL A 93 7.52 1.73 1.74
CA VAL A 93 7.22 0.36 1.30
C VAL A 93 5.75 0.03 1.56
N LEU A 94 5.12 -0.67 0.62
CA LEU A 94 3.77 -1.21 0.77
C LEU A 94 3.81 -2.75 0.81
N PHE A 95 3.22 -3.36 1.82
CA PHE A 95 3.01 -4.81 1.91
C PHE A 95 1.55 -5.17 1.61
N THR A 96 1.35 -6.07 0.65
CA THR A 96 0.03 -6.52 0.20
C THR A 96 0.06 -7.95 -0.30
N LEU A 97 -1.04 -8.69 -0.19
CA LEU A 97 -1.16 -10.02 -0.81
C LEU A 97 -1.27 -9.93 -2.34
N GLY A 98 -1.91 -8.87 -2.81
CA GLY A 98 -2.25 -8.70 -4.22
C GLY A 98 -2.20 -7.25 -4.63
N LEU A 99 -1.67 -7.01 -5.84
CA LEU A 99 -1.58 -5.70 -6.45
C LEU A 99 -1.92 -5.84 -7.94
N SER A 100 -2.86 -5.03 -8.43
CA SER A 100 -3.18 -4.96 -9.86
C SER A 100 -2.19 -4.05 -10.59
N ASP A 101 -2.05 -4.21 -11.91
CA ASP A 101 -1.09 -3.43 -12.71
C ASP A 101 -1.36 -1.92 -12.63
N LEU A 102 -2.62 -1.50 -12.70
CA LEU A 102 -3.00 -0.10 -12.55
C LEU A 102 -2.61 0.45 -11.17
N ALA A 103 -2.79 -0.35 -10.11
CA ALA A 103 -2.39 0.04 -8.76
C ALA A 103 -0.86 0.12 -8.65
N ALA A 104 -0.13 -0.84 -9.24
CA ALA A 104 1.33 -0.85 -9.25
C ALA A 104 1.90 0.41 -9.92
N VAL A 105 1.34 0.84 -11.05
CA VAL A 105 1.74 2.09 -11.71
C VAL A 105 1.52 3.31 -10.80
N ARG A 106 0.35 3.40 -10.15
CA ARG A 106 0.04 4.53 -9.26
C ARG A 106 0.93 4.56 -8.01
N VAL A 107 1.18 3.40 -7.40
CA VAL A 107 2.08 3.23 -6.24
C VAL A 107 3.53 3.58 -6.62
N HIS A 108 3.97 3.16 -7.82
CA HIS A 108 5.28 3.49 -8.34
C HIS A 108 5.46 5.00 -8.57
N ASN A 109 4.43 5.70 -9.07
CA ASN A 109 4.49 7.15 -9.33
C ASN A 109 4.68 7.98 -8.06
N ILE A 110 4.14 7.54 -6.92
CA ILE A 110 4.39 8.16 -5.61
C ILE A 110 5.69 7.66 -4.94
N ARG A 111 6.51 6.90 -5.69
CA ARG A 111 7.80 6.34 -5.28
C ARG A 111 7.73 5.39 -4.10
N VAL A 112 6.59 4.74 -3.87
CA VAL A 112 6.43 3.71 -2.85
C VAL A 112 6.81 2.36 -3.48
N PHE A 113 7.59 1.55 -2.78
CA PHE A 113 8.00 0.24 -3.28
C PHE A 113 6.97 -0.82 -2.88
N PRO A 114 6.23 -1.44 -3.82
CA PRO A 114 5.29 -2.50 -3.49
C PRO A 114 6.02 -3.84 -3.30
N VAL A 115 5.73 -4.50 -2.17
CA VAL A 115 6.14 -5.87 -1.87
C VAL A 115 4.88 -6.73 -1.83
N LYS A 116 4.78 -7.63 -2.82
CA LYS A 116 3.71 -8.62 -2.87
C LYS A 116 4.09 -9.84 -2.06
N SER A 117 3.27 -10.21 -1.08
CA SER A 117 3.38 -11.48 -0.36
C SER A 117 2.47 -12.52 -1.01
N GLU A 118 2.98 -13.72 -1.27
CA GLU A 118 2.17 -14.81 -1.82
C GLU A 118 1.23 -15.43 -0.77
N PHE A 119 1.61 -15.33 0.50
CA PHE A 119 0.88 -15.89 1.63
C PHE A 119 0.63 -14.82 2.69
N VAL A 120 -0.36 -15.08 3.54
CA VAL A 120 -0.62 -14.28 4.74
C VAL A 120 0.60 -14.35 5.65
N ARG A 121 1.02 -13.20 6.17
CA ARG A 121 2.11 -13.09 7.15
C ARG A 121 1.67 -12.25 8.33
N GLU A 122 2.17 -12.56 9.51
CA GLU A 122 2.04 -11.68 10.67
C GLU A 122 2.77 -10.36 10.41
N ILE A 123 2.21 -9.26 10.91
CA ILE A 123 2.87 -7.95 10.83
C ILE A 123 4.19 -7.99 11.59
N ASP A 124 4.23 -8.66 12.73
CA ASP A 124 5.44 -8.83 13.55
C ASP A 124 6.56 -9.53 12.77
N ASP A 125 6.24 -10.56 11.98
CA ASP A 125 7.21 -11.24 11.13
C ASP A 125 7.76 -10.32 10.02
N VAL A 126 6.90 -9.48 9.44
CA VAL A 126 7.30 -8.49 8.43
C VAL A 126 8.24 -7.46 9.02
N VAL A 127 7.92 -6.95 10.21
CA VAL A 127 8.77 -6.00 10.95
C VAL A 127 10.12 -6.64 11.29
N ALA A 128 10.12 -7.86 11.84
CA ALA A 128 11.34 -8.59 12.19
C ALA A 128 12.23 -8.85 10.97
N GLN A 129 11.64 -9.18 9.81
CA GLN A 129 12.38 -9.36 8.57
C GLN A 129 13.04 -8.07 8.10
N LEU A 130 12.32 -6.94 8.19
CA LEU A 130 12.88 -5.62 7.83
C LEU A 130 14.01 -5.21 8.78
N GLN A 131 13.84 -5.40 10.09
CA GLN A 131 14.88 -5.16 11.09
C GLN A 131 16.14 -5.98 10.82
N LYS A 132 15.98 -7.25 10.45
CA LYS A 132 17.10 -8.11 10.06
C LYS A 132 17.84 -7.60 8.82
N LEU A 133 17.10 -7.07 7.83
CA LEU A 133 17.69 -6.47 6.63
C LEU A 133 18.41 -5.16 6.94
N LEU A 134 17.87 -4.36 7.86
CA LEU A 134 18.45 -3.09 8.29
C LEU A 134 19.75 -3.29 9.11
N ASN A 135 19.79 -4.30 9.98
CA ASN A 135 20.95 -4.62 10.80
C ASN A 135 22.07 -5.38 10.07
N GLY A 136 21.75 -6.00 8.92
CA GLY A 136 22.74 -6.65 8.07
C GLY A 136 23.34 -5.67 7.07
N THR A 137 23.25 -6.02 5.79
CA THR A 137 23.62 -5.13 4.69
C THR A 137 22.35 -4.74 3.95
N PRO A 138 21.71 -3.60 4.27
CA PRO A 138 20.45 -3.23 3.63
C PRO A 138 20.67 -3.09 2.12
N PRO A 139 19.84 -3.73 1.28
CA PRO A 139 19.94 -3.62 -0.17
C PRO A 139 19.90 -2.16 -0.63
N LEU A 140 20.54 -1.84 -1.76
CA LEU A 140 20.62 -0.47 -2.30
C LEU A 140 19.25 0.21 -2.45
N TRP A 141 18.22 -0.56 -2.84
CA TRP A 141 16.86 -0.05 -2.98
C TRP A 141 16.26 0.35 -1.62
N LEU A 142 16.59 -0.39 -0.55
CA LEU A 142 16.09 -0.14 0.80
C LEU A 142 16.73 1.11 1.40
N ARG A 143 18.05 1.25 1.20
CA ARG A 143 18.81 2.47 1.51
C ARG A 143 18.15 3.69 0.88
N ARG A 144 17.83 3.63 -0.42
CA ARG A 144 17.21 4.75 -1.15
C ARG A 144 15.85 5.21 -0.62
N VAL A 145 15.16 4.39 0.18
CA VAL A 145 13.83 4.71 0.72
C VAL A 145 13.82 4.95 2.24
N MET A 146 14.99 4.92 2.90
CA MET A 146 15.13 5.30 4.31
C MET A 146 14.76 6.78 4.52
N ARG A 147 14.20 7.07 5.69
CA ARG A 147 13.77 8.41 6.09
C ARG A 147 14.57 8.89 7.30
N GLY A 148 14.82 10.19 7.34
CA GLY A 148 15.50 10.84 8.44
C GLY A 148 14.54 11.15 9.59
N PRO A 149 15.03 11.79 10.67
CA PRO A 149 14.22 12.18 11.82
C PRO A 149 13.04 13.09 11.44
N ASP A 150 13.27 13.96 10.44
CA ASP A 150 12.28 14.91 9.91
C ASP A 150 11.19 14.25 9.06
N GLY A 151 11.25 12.93 8.86
CA GLY A 151 10.32 12.16 8.03
C GLY A 151 10.58 12.28 6.52
N GLU A 152 11.54 13.10 6.10
CA GLU A 152 11.98 13.19 4.71
C GLU A 152 12.91 12.04 4.31
N ARG A 153 12.97 11.71 3.01
CA ARG A 153 13.88 10.65 2.53
C ARG A 153 15.32 11.10 2.62
N LEU A 154 16.17 10.26 3.22
CA LEU A 154 17.60 10.56 3.33
C LEU A 154 18.27 10.44 1.96
N PRO A 155 19.06 11.45 1.54
CA PRO A 155 19.99 11.30 0.43
C PRO A 155 20.90 10.09 0.64
N LEU A 156 21.24 9.37 -0.44
CA LEU A 156 22.08 8.17 -0.35
C LEU A 156 23.47 8.45 0.24
N ASP A 157 23.99 9.66 0.05
CA ASP A 157 25.32 10.07 0.48
C ASP A 157 25.40 10.38 1.98
N GLU A 158 24.25 10.59 2.64
CA GLU A 158 24.13 10.89 4.09
C GLU A 158 23.83 9.64 4.93
N GLN A 159 23.68 8.48 4.29
CA GLN A 159 23.43 7.21 4.97
C GLN A 159 24.77 6.54 5.26
N GLU A 160 25.29 6.72 6.48
CA GLU A 160 26.53 6.05 6.91
C GLU A 160 26.41 4.51 6.81
N ILE A 161 27.48 3.87 6.32
CA ILE A 161 27.60 2.42 6.04
C ILE A 161 27.74 1.63 7.34
#